data_AF-A0A543DV77-F1
#
_entry.id   AF-A0A543DV77-F1
#
_cell.length_a   1.000
_cell.length_b   1.000
_cell.length_c   1.000
_cell.angle_alpha   90.00
_cell.angle_beta   90.00
_cell.angle_gamma   90.00
#
_symmetry.space_group_name_H-M   'P 1'
#
loop_
_entity.id
_entity.type
_entity.pdbx_description
1 polymer ?
#
loop_
_entity_poly.entity_id
_entity_poly.type
_entity_poly.pdbx_seq_one_letter_code
_entity_poly.pdbx_strand_id
1 'polypeptide(L)'
;MMNILKKYWIVILIFIIIMNVLRLYLVEESIGISDALEHVESDELIAKLERKNYFYELFVEIVIILNGWLALFIPYLIIRNFIKKINLSKK
;
A
#
# COMPACT_ATOMS: atom_id res chain seq x y z
N MET A 1 -21.62 8.41 4.34
CA MET A 1 -20.14 8.39 4.47
C MET A 1 -19.67 7.76 5.78
N MET A 2 -20.03 8.29 6.96
CA MET A 2 -19.60 7.70 8.25
C MET A 2 -20.18 6.29 8.52
N ASN A 3 -21.42 6.03 8.11
CA ASN A 3 -22.03 4.69 8.25
C ASN A 3 -21.38 3.65 7.34
N ILE A 4 -20.88 4.07 6.17
CA ILE A 4 -20.13 3.21 5.24
C ILE A 4 -18.77 2.88 5.88
N LEU A 5 -18.05 3.90 6.36
CA LEU A 5 -16.76 3.69 7.04
C LEU A 5 -16.90 2.75 8.25
N LYS A 6 -17.93 2.94 9.09
CA LYS A 6 -18.22 2.03 10.22
C LYS A 6 -18.57 0.62 9.77
N LYS A 7 -19.34 0.47 8.68
CA LYS A 7 -19.76 -0.83 8.13
C LYS A 7 -18.59 -1.62 7.55
N TYR A 8 -17.63 -0.94 6.92
CA TYR A 8 -16.49 -1.56 6.24
C TYR A 8 -15.17 -1.44 7.01
N TRP A 9 -15.17 -0.94 8.25
CA TRP A 9 -13.94 -0.70 9.02
C TRP A 9 -13.09 -1.96 9.18
N ILE A 10 -13.74 -3.11 9.41
CA ILE A 10 -13.06 -4.41 9.52
C ILE A 10 -12.47 -4.83 8.17
N VAL A 11 -13.19 -4.63 7.06
CA VAL A 11 -12.69 -4.94 5.71
C VAL A 11 -11.50 -4.06 5.36
N ILE A 12 -11.55 -2.78 5.72
CA ILE A 12 -10.44 -1.83 5.55
C ILE A 12 -9.23 -2.26 6.38
N LEU A 13 -9.44 -2.68 7.63
CA LEU A 13 -8.36 -3.17 8.50
C LEU A 13 -7.69 -4.43 7.92
N ILE A 14 -8.48 -5.41 7.48
CA ILE A 14 -7.98 -6.63 6.83
C ILE A 14 -7.19 -6.27 5.56
N PHE A 15 -7.73 -5.36 4.74
CA PHE A 15 -7.05 -4.90 3.53
C PHE A 15 -5.70 -4.25 3.85
N ILE A 16 -5.62 -3.40 4.88
CA ILE A 16 -4.38 -2.78 5.33
C ILE A 16 -3.37 -3.84 5.79
N ILE A 17 -3.80 -4.85 6.55
CA ILE A 17 -2.91 -5.93 7.00
C ILE A 17 -2.35 -6.70 5.80
N ILE A 18 -3.21 -7.11 4.87
CA ILE A 18 -2.81 -7.83 3.66
C ILE A 18 -1.81 -7.00 2.85
N MET A 19 -2.07 -5.71 2.65
CA MET A 19 -1.19 -4.81 1.91
C MET A 19 0.19 -4.66 2.58
N ASN A 20 0.26 -4.66 3.92
CA ASN A 20 1.54 -4.59 4.64
C ASN A 20 2.34 -5.90 4.54
N VAL A 21 1.67 -7.04 4.65
CA VAL A 21 2.33 -8.36 4.47
C VAL A 21 2.83 -8.51 3.04
N LEU A 22 2.01 -8.16 2.04
CA LEU A 22 2.45 -8.15 0.64
C LEU A 22 3.65 -7.22 0.45
N ARG A 23 3.63 -6.02 1.04
CA ARG A 23 4.75 -5.09 0.93
C ARG A 23 6.06 -5.71 1.40
N LEU A 24 6.05 -6.35 2.58
CA LEU A 24 7.24 -7.00 3.14
C LEU A 24 7.73 -8.13 2.23
N TYR A 25 6.83 -9.01 1.81
CA TYR A 25 7.17 -10.14 0.94
C TYR A 25 7.77 -9.68 -0.39
N LEU A 26 7.20 -8.63 -0.99
CA LEU A 26 7.65 -8.15 -2.30
C LEU A 26 9.00 -7.41 -2.22
N VAL A 27 9.27 -6.70 -1.12
CA VAL A 27 10.58 -6.07 -0.89
C VAL A 27 11.66 -7.13 -0.68
N GLU A 28 11.36 -8.19 0.06
CA GLU A 28 12.29 -9.31 0.27
C GLU A 28 12.59 -10.02 -1.06
N GLU A 29 11.56 -10.30 -1.85
CA GLU A 29 11.72 -10.94 -3.15
C GLU A 29 12.47 -10.05 -4.15
N SER A 30 12.25 -8.73 -4.17
CA SER A 30 13.00 -7.82 -5.05
C SER A 30 14.50 -7.78 -4.71
N ILE A 31 14.85 -7.83 -3.42
CA ILE A 31 16.25 -7.93 -2.98
C ILE A 31 16.85 -9.25 -3.45
N GLY A 32 16.15 -10.36 -3.29
CA GLY A 32 16.62 -11.68 -3.75
C GLY A 32 16.78 -11.77 -5.27
N ILE A 33 15.91 -11.09 -6.04
CA ILE A 33 16.05 -11.01 -7.51
C ILE A 33 17.26 -10.17 -7.90
N SER A 34 17.50 -9.05 -7.21
CA SER A 34 18.67 -8.19 -7.45
C SER A 34 19.97 -8.95 -7.20
N ASP A 35 20.04 -9.73 -6.12
CA ASP A 35 21.18 -10.59 -5.79
C ASP A 35 21.37 -11.69 -6.84
N ALA A 36 20.28 -12.32 -7.28
CA ALA A 36 20.33 -13.33 -8.34
C ALA A 36 20.78 -12.77 -9.70
N LEU A 37 20.46 -11.51 -10.01
CA LEU A 37 20.91 -10.82 -11.22
C LEU A 37 22.43 -10.58 -11.22
N GLU A 38 23.05 -10.39 -10.06
CA GLU A 38 24.50 -10.18 -9.94
C GLU A 38 25.32 -11.45 -10.26
N HIS A 39 24.70 -12.62 -10.12
CA HIS A 39 25.36 -13.92 -10.25
C HIS A 39 24.92 -14.75 -11.47
N VAL A 40 24.00 -14.24 -12.28
CA VAL A 40 23.49 -14.93 -13.47
C VAL A 40 24.25 -14.48 -14.72
N GLU A 41 24.78 -15.45 -15.49
CA GLU A 41 25.51 -15.18 -16.74
C GLU A 41 24.66 -15.39 -18.01
N SER A 42 23.44 -15.92 -17.88
CA SER A 42 22.57 -16.22 -19.03
C SER A 42 21.67 -15.03 -19.37
N ASP A 43 21.84 -14.46 -20.56
CA ASP A 43 21.04 -13.34 -21.07
C ASP A 43 19.52 -13.57 -21.01
N GLU A 44 19.07 -14.81 -21.25
CA GLU A 44 17.65 -15.16 -21.16
C GLU A 44 17.13 -15.11 -19.70
N LEU A 45 17.95 -15.54 -18.76
CA LEU A 45 17.63 -15.47 -17.33
C LEU A 45 17.67 -14.03 -16.82
N ILE A 46 18.62 -13.22 -17.30
CA ILE A 46 18.71 -11.78 -16.99
C ILE A 46 17.41 -11.08 -17.41
N ALA A 47 17.00 -11.22 -18.67
CA ALA A 47 15.80 -10.55 -19.19
C ALA A 47 14.51 -10.97 -18.45
N LYS A 48 14.45 -12.23 -17.98
CA LYS A 48 13.33 -12.74 -17.18
C LYS A 48 13.33 -12.16 -15.76
N LEU A 49 14.50 -12.09 -15.12
CA LEU A 49 14.66 -11.58 -13.76
C LEU A 49 14.47 -10.06 -13.71
N GLU A 50 14.99 -9.30 -14.67
CA GLU A 50 14.76 -7.85 -14.77
C GLU A 50 13.27 -7.52 -14.90
N ARG A 51 12.55 -8.24 -15.76
CA ARG A 51 11.11 -8.05 -15.92
C ARG A 51 10.39 -8.34 -14.61
N LYS A 52 10.78 -9.40 -13.91
CA LYS A 52 10.22 -9.73 -12.59
C LYS A 52 10.54 -8.59 -11.62
N ASN A 53 11.78 -8.15 -11.48
CA ASN A 53 12.16 -7.06 -10.59
C ASN A 53 11.35 -5.79 -10.83
N TYR A 54 11.21 -5.38 -12.10
CA TYR A 54 10.41 -4.21 -12.48
C TYR A 54 8.94 -4.31 -12.04
N PHE A 55 8.32 -5.48 -12.19
CA PHE A 55 6.96 -5.70 -11.70
C PHE A 55 6.85 -5.57 -10.17
N TYR A 56 7.86 -6.06 -9.44
CA TYR A 56 7.88 -5.98 -7.98
C TYR A 56 8.09 -4.54 -7.51
N GLU A 57 9.01 -3.80 -8.12
CA GLU A 57 9.23 -2.38 -7.85
C GLU A 57 7.96 -1.55 -8.10
N LEU A 58 7.33 -1.71 -9.27
CA LEU A 58 6.07 -1.05 -9.59
C LEU A 58 4.98 -1.35 -8.55
N PHE A 59 4.86 -2.61 -8.12
CA PHE A 59 3.87 -2.97 -7.12
C PHE A 59 4.17 -2.31 -5.77
N VAL A 60 5.43 -2.30 -5.35
CA VAL A 60 5.87 -1.64 -4.11
C VAL A 60 5.54 -0.14 -4.15
N GLU A 61 5.77 0.52 -5.28
CA GLU A 61 5.40 1.93 -5.47
C GLU A 61 3.89 2.17 -5.34
N ILE A 62 3.06 1.34 -5.98
CA ILE A 62 1.60 1.42 -5.88
C ILE A 62 1.14 1.27 -4.42
N VAL A 63 1.71 0.31 -3.69
CA VAL A 63 1.40 0.09 -2.27
C VAL A 63 1.78 1.31 -1.44
N ILE A 64 2.92 1.96 -1.71
CA ILE A 64 3.35 3.18 -1.03
C ILE A 64 2.36 4.32 -1.29
N ILE A 65 1.95 4.53 -2.54
CA ILE A 65 0.99 5.58 -2.91
C ILE A 65 -0.35 5.36 -2.21
N LEU A 66 -0.88 4.13 -2.22
CA LEU A 66 -2.13 3.78 -1.56
C LEU A 66 -2.07 4.00 -0.04
N ASN A 67 -0.96 3.62 0.59
CA ASN A 67 -0.73 3.89 2.01
C ASN A 67 -0.67 5.40 2.30
N GLY A 68 0.01 6.18 1.45
CA GLY A 68 0.07 7.63 1.56
C GLY A 68 -1.32 8.28 1.45
N TRP A 69 -2.15 7.84 0.51
CA TRP A 69 -3.54 8.28 0.38
C TRP A 69 -4.36 7.96 1.62
N LEU A 70 -4.26 6.74 2.16
CA LEU A 70 -4.94 6.36 3.41
C LEU A 70 -4.48 7.24 4.58
N ALA A 71 -3.18 7.47 4.71
CA ALA A 71 -2.59 8.29 5.76
C ALA A 71 -3.07 9.76 5.71
N LEU A 72 -3.37 10.30 4.53
CA LEU A 72 -3.95 11.64 4.38
C LEU A 72 -5.48 11.63 4.57
N PHE A 73 -6.14 10.58 4.10
CA PHE A 73 -7.60 10.48 4.11
C PHE A 73 -8.16 10.29 5.54
N ILE A 74 -7.49 9.52 6.39
CA ILE A 74 -7.94 9.27 7.77
C ILE A 74 -7.99 10.56 8.60
N PRO A 75 -6.91 11.38 8.69
CA PRO A 75 -6.95 12.66 9.38
C PRO A 75 -8.00 13.61 8.81
N TYR A 76 -8.14 13.67 7.48
CA TYR A 76 -9.17 14.48 6.83
C TYR A 76 -10.58 14.11 7.33
N LEU A 77 -10.91 12.81 7.40
CA LEU A 77 -12.20 12.36 7.90
C LEU A 77 -12.42 12.71 9.37
N ILE A 78 -11.38 12.57 10.20
CA ILE A 78 -11.42 12.89 11.62
C ILE A 78 -11.70 14.39 11.81
N ILE A 79 -10.91 15.26 11.15
CA ILE A 79 -11.04 16.72 11.21
C ILE A 79 -12.43 17.15 10.73
N ARG A 80 -12.89 16.63 9.58
CA ARG A 80 -14.22 16.91 9.05
C ARG A 80 -15.33 16.55 10.04
N ASN A 81 -15.19 15.43 10.76
CA ASN A 81 -16.17 15.02 11.76
C ASN A 81 -16.20 15.96 12.97
N PHE A 82 -15.03 16.40 13.45
CA PHE A 82 -14.95 17.41 14.51
C PHE A 82 -15.62 18.73 14.10
N ILE A 83 -15.30 19.25 12.91
CA ILE A 83 -15.92 20.48 12.38
C ILE A 83 -17.45 20.32 12.30
N LYS A 84 -17.93 19.19 11.79
CA LYS A 84 -19.37 18.93 11.67
C LYS A 84 -20.07 18.91 13.03
N LYS A 85 -19.46 18.28 14.04
CA LYS A 85 -20.01 18.25 15.41
C LYS A 85 -20.03 19.64 16.05
N ILE A 86 -18.98 20.43 15.87
CA ILE A 86 -18.92 21.82 16.38
C ILE A 86 -20.04 22.67 15.77
N ASN A 87 -20.27 22.56 14.46
CA ASN A 87 -21.34 23.32 13.79
C ASN A 87 -22.76 22.87 14.20
N LEU A 88 -22.95 21.58 14.51
CA LEU A 88 -24.23 21.07 15.03
C LEU A 88 -24.49 21.49 16.48
N SER A 89 -23.45 21.65 17.30
CA SER A 89 -23.56 22.12 18.68
C SER A 89 -23.89 23.62 18.80
N LYS A 90 -23.67 24.39 17.73
CA LYS A 90 -23.94 25.83 17.69
C LYS A 90 -25.34 26.19 17.18
N LYS A 91 -26.16 25.19 16.84
CA LYS A 91 -27.52 25.34 16.31
C LYS A 91 -28.53 24.82 17.32
#